data_AF-G7GGI0-F1
#
_entry.id   AF-G7GGI0-F1
#
_cell.length_a   1.000
_cell.length_b   1.000
_cell.length_c   1.000
_cell.angle_alpha   90.00
_cell.angle_beta   90.00
_cell.angle_gamma   90.00
#
_symmetry.space_group_name_H-M   'P 1'
#
loop_
_entity.id
_entity.type
_entity.pdbx_description
1 polymer ?
#
loop_
_entity_poly.entity_id
_entity_poly.type
_entity_poly.pdbx_seq_one_letter_code
_entity_poly.pdbx_strand_id
1 'polypeptide(L)'
;MKEGQSSRTAEAAAALRANHFQHAENPVFSDPFAFELTSKGWKKLLTTSLTVKVMNSLVFNRTLGLLTGQVVGRSSYAEDQLYEAIERGVKQYVLVGAGLDSFILRQAQHYPALKIFEVDHPDTQAAKQKN
;
A
#
# COMPACT_ATOMS: atom_id res chain seq x y z
N MET A 1 1.38 1.45 -18.44
CA MET A 1 1.24 0.01 -18.10
C MET A 1 1.37 -0.79 -19.38
N LYS A 2 1.76 -2.07 -19.30
CA LYS A 2 1.68 -2.99 -20.43
C LYS A 2 0.37 -3.77 -20.31
N GLU A 3 -0.34 -3.91 -21.41
CA GLU A 3 -1.58 -4.68 -21.49
C GLU A 3 -1.36 -6.11 -20.95
N GLY A 4 -2.28 -6.58 -20.10
CA GLY A 4 -2.25 -7.90 -19.48
C GLY A 4 -1.33 -8.06 -18.25
N GLN A 5 -0.75 -6.98 -17.70
CA GLN A 5 0.17 -7.05 -16.55
C GLN A 5 -0.21 -6.10 -15.41
N SER A 6 -0.09 -6.59 -14.17
CA SER A 6 -0.20 -5.74 -12.98
C SER A 6 0.93 -4.71 -12.93
N SER A 7 0.64 -3.53 -12.39
CA SER A 7 1.64 -2.46 -12.30
C SER A 7 2.81 -2.84 -11.39
N ARG A 8 4.02 -2.88 -11.96
CA ARG A 8 5.27 -3.13 -11.20
C ARG A 8 5.51 -2.09 -10.10
N THR A 9 5.12 -0.84 -10.34
CA THR A 9 5.26 0.24 -9.35
C THR A 9 4.24 0.09 -8.23
N ALA A 10 3.03 -0.41 -8.51
CA ALA A 10 2.04 -0.70 -7.47
C ALA A 10 2.49 -1.85 -6.56
N GLU A 11 3.04 -2.91 -7.14
CA GLU A 11 3.66 -4.03 -6.42
C GLU A 11 4.83 -3.58 -5.53
N ALA A 12 5.75 -2.77 -6.06
CA ALA A 12 6.86 -2.24 -5.28
C ALA A 12 6.37 -1.34 -4.12
N ALA A 13 5.38 -0.48 -4.37
CA ALA A 13 4.80 0.36 -3.33
C ALA A 13 4.13 -0.48 -2.22
N ALA A 14 3.35 -1.50 -2.58
CA ALA A 14 2.74 -2.41 -1.60
C ALA A 14 3.82 -3.18 -0.82
N ALA A 15 4.86 -3.68 -1.48
CA ALA A 15 5.96 -4.38 -0.81
C ALA A 15 6.70 -3.48 0.19
N LEU A 16 6.92 -2.20 -0.13
CA LEU A 16 7.53 -1.23 0.79
C LEU A 16 6.63 -0.99 2.02
N ARG A 17 5.31 -0.85 1.82
CA ARG A 17 4.36 -0.72 2.95
C ARG A 17 4.31 -1.98 3.82
N ALA A 18 4.34 -3.16 3.19
CA ALA A 18 4.36 -4.44 3.89
C ALA A 18 5.62 -4.59 4.76
N ASN A 19 6.81 -4.35 4.19
CA ASN A 19 8.06 -4.40 4.93
C ASN A 19 8.07 -3.38 6.08
N HIS A 20 7.57 -2.16 5.84
CA HIS A 20 7.48 -1.12 6.87
C HIS A 20 6.56 -1.55 8.02
N PHE A 21 5.37 -2.06 7.73
CA PHE A 21 4.42 -2.55 8.74
C PHE A 21 5.00 -3.71 9.57
N GLN A 22 5.76 -4.61 8.95
CA GLN A 22 6.32 -5.79 9.62
C GLN A 22 7.57 -5.52 10.47
N HIS A 23 8.31 -4.45 10.19
CA HIS A 23 9.65 -4.25 10.77
C HIS A 23 9.88 -2.89 11.45
N ALA A 24 9.01 -1.90 11.26
CA ALA A 24 9.09 -0.66 12.00
C ALA A 24 8.52 -0.86 13.42
N GLU A 25 9.24 -0.39 14.44
CA GLU A 25 8.76 -0.42 15.84
C GLU A 25 7.52 0.47 16.03
N ASN A 26 7.52 1.64 15.37
CA ASN A 26 6.41 2.60 15.38
C ASN A 26 6.11 3.04 13.94
N PRO A 27 5.30 2.28 13.18
CA PRO A 27 5.08 2.56 11.77
C PRO A 27 4.29 3.86 11.56
N VAL A 28 4.85 4.79 10.78
CA VAL A 28 4.14 5.99 10.29
C VAL A 28 2.85 5.64 9.54
N PHE A 29 2.83 4.49 8.85
CA PHE A 29 1.66 4.00 8.13
C PHE A 29 1.50 2.51 8.35
N SER A 30 0.32 2.09 8.82
CA SER A 30 0.01 0.70 9.13
C SER A 30 -0.83 0.07 8.03
N ASP A 31 -0.23 -0.84 7.27
CA ASP A 31 -0.90 -1.57 6.19
C ASP A 31 -0.81 -3.09 6.40
N PRO A 32 -1.72 -3.68 7.21
CA PRO A 32 -1.72 -5.12 7.46
C PRO A 32 -2.05 -5.97 6.22
N PHE A 33 -2.65 -5.39 5.18
CA PHE A 33 -3.06 -6.12 3.98
C PHE A 33 -2.05 -6.01 2.83
N ALA A 34 -1.12 -5.06 2.89
CA ALA A 34 -0.13 -4.85 1.83
C ALA A 34 0.63 -6.12 1.45
N PHE A 35 1.04 -6.92 2.45
CA PHE A 35 1.74 -8.17 2.20
C PHE A 35 0.89 -9.12 1.36
N GLU A 36 -0.37 -9.29 1.71
CA GLU A 36 -1.27 -10.23 1.02
C GLU A 36 -1.62 -9.80 -0.40
N LEU A 37 -1.71 -8.49 -0.65
CA LEU A 37 -2.00 -7.95 -1.97
C LEU A 37 -0.85 -8.10 -2.97
N THR A 38 0.40 -8.30 -2.49
CA THR A 38 1.56 -8.47 -3.37
C THR A 38 1.61 -9.83 -4.06
N SER A 39 2.27 -9.90 -5.20
CA SER A 39 2.52 -11.16 -5.90
C SER A 39 3.36 -12.16 -5.08
N LYS A 40 3.26 -13.45 -5.44
CA LYS A 40 4.05 -14.55 -4.83
C LYS A 40 5.57 -14.27 -4.81
N GLY A 41 6.09 -13.59 -5.82
CA GLY A 41 7.50 -13.23 -5.90
C GLY A 41 7.91 -12.25 -4.80
N TRP A 42 7.11 -11.21 -4.57
CA TRP A 42 7.29 -10.26 -3.49
C TRP A 42 7.08 -10.91 -2.12
N LYS A 43 6.03 -11.73 -1.94
CA LYS A 43 5.83 -12.50 -0.71
C LYS A 43 7.06 -13.36 -0.35
N LYS A 44 7.69 -14.01 -1.32
CA LYS A 44 8.93 -14.78 -1.10
C LYS A 44 10.10 -13.89 -0.69
N LEU A 45 10.26 -12.72 -1.31
CA LEU A 45 11.32 -11.76 -0.99
C LEU A 45 11.14 -11.16 0.42
N LEU A 46 9.91 -10.90 0.81
CA LEU A 46 9.55 -10.32 2.11
C LEU A 46 9.55 -11.35 3.26
N THR A 47 9.57 -12.65 2.98
CA THR A 47 9.62 -13.70 4.01
C THR A 47 11.00 -14.35 4.17
N THR A 48 11.85 -14.28 3.14
CA THR A 48 13.18 -14.90 3.20
C THR A 48 14.10 -14.11 4.15
N SER A 49 14.58 -14.74 5.23
CA SER A 49 15.30 -14.01 6.30
C SER A 49 16.56 -13.27 5.83
N LEU A 50 17.29 -13.82 4.85
CA LEU A 50 18.47 -13.17 4.29
C LEU A 50 18.10 -11.87 3.54
N THR A 51 17.05 -11.91 2.71
CA THR A 51 16.63 -10.75 1.90
C THR A 51 16.03 -9.67 2.77
N VAL A 52 15.22 -10.05 3.78
CA VAL A 52 14.69 -9.12 4.78
C VAL A 52 15.82 -8.43 5.56
N LYS A 53 16.82 -9.18 6.03
CA LYS A 53 17.98 -8.59 6.72
C LYS A 53 18.75 -7.62 5.85
N VAL A 54 18.96 -7.96 4.57
CA VAL A 54 19.64 -7.08 3.62
C VAL A 54 18.81 -5.81 3.37
N MET A 55 17.50 -5.94 3.13
CA MET A 55 16.61 -4.80 2.87
C MET A 55 16.55 -3.83 4.04
N ASN A 56 16.59 -4.34 5.26
CA ASN A 56 16.53 -3.55 6.49
C ASN A 56 17.91 -3.24 7.09
N SER A 57 19.01 -3.56 6.38
CA SER A 57 20.36 -3.23 6.81
C SER A 57 20.62 -1.72 6.71
N LEU A 58 21.53 -1.20 7.54
CA LEU A 58 21.82 0.23 7.63
C LEU A 58 22.21 0.87 6.27
N VAL A 59 22.99 0.13 5.47
CA VAL A 59 23.46 0.60 4.16
C VAL A 59 22.30 0.72 3.17
N PHE A 60 21.44 -0.30 3.12
CA PHE A 60 20.34 -0.33 2.16
C PHE A 60 19.16 0.54 2.61
N ASN A 61 18.96 0.67 3.92
CA ASN A 61 17.97 1.56 4.53
C ASN A 61 18.26 3.03 4.18
N ARG A 62 19.51 3.43 3.92
CA ARG A 62 19.81 4.81 3.50
C ARG A 62 19.15 5.22 2.18
N THR A 63 19.01 4.28 1.24
CA THR A 63 18.35 4.52 -0.06
C THR A 63 16.92 3.99 -0.08
N LEU A 64 16.70 2.73 0.30
CA LEU A 64 15.35 2.16 0.37
C LEU A 64 14.51 2.83 1.45
N GLY A 65 15.08 3.26 2.57
CA GLY A 65 14.34 3.96 3.62
C GLY A 65 13.79 5.30 3.15
N LEU A 66 14.45 5.99 2.21
CA LEU A 66 13.89 7.20 1.58
C LEU A 66 12.69 6.86 0.69
N LEU A 67 12.76 5.76 -0.07
CA LEU A 67 11.63 5.28 -0.88
C LEU A 67 10.47 4.79 -0.01
N THR A 68 10.76 3.99 1.02
CA THR A 68 9.79 3.56 2.03
C THR A 68 9.15 4.80 2.66
N GLY A 69 9.95 5.74 3.14
CA GLY A 69 9.49 7.00 3.74
C GLY A 69 8.58 7.79 2.80
N GLN A 70 8.94 7.91 1.52
CA GLN A 70 8.10 8.56 0.52
C GLN A 70 6.76 7.83 0.33
N VAL A 71 6.78 6.50 0.25
CA VAL A 71 5.58 5.67 0.05
C VAL A 71 4.66 5.67 1.26
N VAL A 72 5.19 5.51 2.47
CA VAL A 72 4.38 5.49 3.70
C VAL A 72 3.93 6.90 4.09
N GLY A 73 4.80 7.90 3.89
CA GLY A 73 4.49 9.30 4.18
C GLY A 73 3.38 9.83 3.28
N ARG A 74 3.43 9.57 1.97
CA ARG A 74 2.33 9.98 1.07
C ARG A 74 1.02 9.27 1.37
N SER A 75 1.06 8.01 1.81
CA SER A 75 -0.13 7.24 2.17
C SER A 75 -0.76 7.77 3.46
N SER A 76 0.04 8.02 4.50
CA SER A 76 -0.43 8.66 5.74
C SER A 76 -1.07 10.01 5.45
N TYR A 77 -0.33 10.88 4.75
CA TYR A 77 -0.82 12.22 4.43
C TYR A 77 -2.13 12.21 3.65
N ALA A 78 -2.26 11.36 2.63
CA ALA A 78 -3.50 11.26 1.85
C ALA A 78 -4.70 10.82 2.72
N GLU A 79 -4.48 9.91 3.67
CA GLU A 79 -5.53 9.45 4.58
C GLU A 79 -5.89 10.49 5.65
N ASP A 80 -4.91 11.19 6.21
CA ASP A 80 -5.17 12.28 7.17
C ASP A 80 -6.09 13.34 6.53
N GLN A 81 -5.79 13.75 5.30
CA GLN A 81 -6.62 14.70 4.55
C GLN A 81 -8.02 14.13 4.25
N LEU A 82 -8.13 12.83 3.99
CA LEU A 82 -9.41 12.17 3.78
C LEU A 82 -10.23 12.14 5.07
N TYR A 83 -9.63 11.85 6.22
CA TYR A 83 -10.32 11.85 7.51
C TYR A 83 -10.87 13.23 7.85
N GLU A 84 -10.08 14.30 7.66
CA GLU A 84 -10.57 15.67 7.80
C GLU A 84 -11.74 15.97 6.85
N ALA A 85 -11.69 15.48 5.60
CA ALA A 85 -12.76 15.69 4.64
C ALA A 85 -14.05 14.96 5.05
N ILE A 86 -13.94 13.74 5.60
CA ILE A 86 -15.06 12.96 6.13
C ILE A 86 -15.72 13.70 7.30
N GLU A 87 -14.93 14.27 8.22
CA GLU A 87 -15.44 15.08 9.33
C GLU A 87 -16.21 16.31 8.85
N ARG A 88 -15.77 16.92 7.73
CA ARG A 88 -16.48 18.02 7.06
C ARG A 88 -17.72 17.57 6.26
N GLY A 89 -18.06 16.29 6.31
CA GLY A 89 -19.28 15.75 5.73
C GLY A 89 -19.14 15.15 4.33
N VAL A 90 -17.92 14.98 3.80
CA VAL A 90 -17.71 14.27 2.53
C VAL A 90 -18.22 12.83 2.64
N LYS A 91 -18.98 12.39 1.63
CA LYS A 91 -19.59 11.05 1.56
C LYS A 91 -19.10 10.20 0.39
N GLN A 92 -18.21 10.72 -0.44
CA GLN A 92 -17.63 9.99 -1.57
C GLN A 92 -16.11 10.17 -1.59
N TYR A 93 -15.39 9.06 -1.68
CA TYR A 93 -13.95 9.02 -1.86
C TYR A 93 -13.62 8.29 -3.15
N VAL A 94 -12.83 8.93 -4.02
CA VAL A 94 -12.41 8.35 -5.30
C VAL A 94 -10.89 8.23 -5.29
N LEU A 95 -10.39 7.00 -5.21
CA LEU A 95 -8.97 6.69 -5.27
C LEU A 95 -8.57 6.41 -6.72
N VAL A 96 -7.86 7.35 -7.33
CA VAL A 96 -7.39 7.25 -8.73
C VAL A 96 -5.99 6.65 -8.76
N GLY A 97 -5.78 5.66 -9.63
CA GLY A 97 -4.55 4.87 -9.66
C GLY A 97 -4.42 4.00 -8.41
N ALA A 98 -5.53 3.38 -8.00
CA ALA A 98 -5.62 2.65 -6.73
C ALA A 98 -4.57 1.54 -6.57
N GLY A 99 -4.07 0.95 -7.66
CA GLY A 99 -3.00 -0.02 -7.65
C GLY A 99 -3.30 -1.18 -6.71
N LEU A 100 -2.42 -1.34 -5.72
CA LEU A 100 -2.55 -2.29 -4.62
C LEU A 100 -2.73 -1.56 -3.28
N ASP A 101 -3.38 -0.39 -3.28
CA ASP A 101 -3.79 0.29 -2.05
C ASP A 101 -4.79 -0.59 -1.28
N SER A 102 -4.73 -0.59 0.04
CA SER A 102 -5.58 -1.42 0.91
C SER A 102 -6.64 -0.63 1.66
N PHE A 103 -6.86 0.65 1.35
CA PHE A 103 -7.76 1.54 2.08
C PHE A 103 -9.14 0.92 2.34
N ILE A 104 -9.78 0.35 1.31
CA ILE A 104 -11.08 -0.31 1.48
C ILE A 104 -11.01 -1.44 2.51
N LEU A 105 -9.97 -2.28 2.46
CA LEU A 105 -9.81 -3.42 3.37
C LEU A 105 -9.59 -2.97 4.82
N ARG A 106 -8.92 -1.84 5.03
CA ARG A 106 -8.64 -1.29 6.37
C ARG A 106 -9.79 -0.48 6.95
N GLN A 107 -10.43 0.35 6.13
CA GLN A 107 -11.25 1.47 6.62
C GLN A 107 -12.74 1.36 6.30
N ALA A 108 -13.16 0.48 5.38
CA ALA A 108 -14.57 0.43 4.97
C ALA A 108 -15.53 0.13 6.14
N GLN A 109 -15.13 -0.69 7.10
CA GLN A 109 -15.93 -0.98 8.30
C GLN A 109 -16.00 0.22 9.27
N HIS A 110 -14.97 1.06 9.31
CA HIS A 110 -14.92 2.26 10.16
C HIS A 110 -15.76 3.41 9.59
N TYR A 111 -15.95 3.44 8.26
CA TYR A 111 -16.69 4.51 7.56
C TYR A 111 -17.82 3.96 6.69
N PRO A 112 -18.86 3.32 7.26
CA PRO A 112 -19.92 2.65 6.49
C PRO A 112 -20.78 3.61 5.64
N ALA A 113 -20.78 4.91 5.96
CA ALA A 113 -21.48 5.93 5.19
C ALA A 113 -20.66 6.53 4.04
N LEU A 114 -19.36 6.22 3.94
CA LEU A 114 -18.48 6.70 2.89
C LEU A 114 -18.55 5.75 1.70
N LYS A 115 -18.97 6.26 0.54
CA LYS A 115 -18.90 5.51 -0.72
C LYS A 115 -17.48 5.62 -1.28
N ILE A 116 -16.78 4.50 -1.33
CA ILE A 116 -15.39 4.43 -1.80
C ILE A 116 -15.38 3.84 -3.21
N PHE A 117 -14.71 4.54 -4.13
CA PHE A 117 -14.51 4.10 -5.51
C PHE A 117 -13.03 3.98 -5.79
N GLU A 118 -12.61 2.87 -6.39
CA GLU A 118 -11.27 2.72 -6.93
C GLU A 118 -11.32 2.82 -8.46
N VAL A 119 -10.46 3.68 -9.00
CA VAL A 119 -10.33 3.87 -10.45
C VAL A 119 -8.91 3.51 -10.83
N ASP A 120 -8.75 2.43 -11.60
CA ASP A 120 -7.45 2.03 -12.12
C ASP A 120 -7.63 1.17 -13.40
N HIS A 121 -6.53 0.82 -14.03
CA HIS A 121 -6.52 -0.05 -15.20
C HIS A 121 -7.13 -1.43 -14.87
N PRO A 122 -7.99 -1.98 -15.74
CA PRO A 122 -8.71 -3.24 -15.50
C PRO A 122 -7.80 -4.40 -15.08
N ASP A 123 -6.65 -4.57 -15.74
CA ASP A 123 -5.70 -5.65 -15.41
C ASP A 123 -5.15 -5.58 -13.98
N THR A 124 -4.91 -4.37 -13.45
CA THR A 124 -4.40 -4.22 -12.08
C THR A 124 -5.49 -4.45 -11.05
N GLN A 125 -6.72 -3.98 -11.32
CA GLN A 125 -7.87 -4.30 -10.48
C GLN A 125 -8.17 -5.81 -10.45
N ALA A 126 -8.12 -6.47 -11.61
CA ALA A 126 -8.31 -7.92 -11.69
C ALA A 126 -7.22 -8.69 -10.93
N ALA A 127 -5.97 -8.23 -10.95
CA ALA A 127 -4.89 -8.83 -10.16
C ALA A 127 -5.11 -8.64 -8.65
N LYS A 128 -5.46 -7.42 -8.22
CA LYS A 128 -5.74 -7.10 -6.81
C LYS A 128 -6.89 -7.93 -6.24
N GLN A 129 -7.95 -8.16 -7.03
CA GLN A 129 -9.11 -8.95 -6.59
C GLN A 129 -8.85 -10.46 -6.52
N LYS A 130 -7.80 -10.96 -7.18
CA LYS A 130 -7.43 -12.38 -7.21
C LYS A 130 -6.41 -12.78 -6.14
N ASN A 131 -5.67 -11.80 -5.61
CA ASN A 131 -4.68 -11.99 -4.55
C ASN A 131 -5.33 -11.96 -3.17
#